data_AF-A0A7S3T133-F1
#
_entry.id   AF-A0A7S3T133-F1
#
_cell.length_a   1.000
_cell.length_b   1.000
_cell.length_c   1.000
_cell.angle_alpha   90.00
_cell.angle_beta   90.00
_cell.angle_gamma   90.00
#
_symmetry.space_group_name_H-M   'P 1'
#
loop_
_entity.id
_entity.type
_entity.pdbx_description
1 polymer ?
#
loop_
_entity_poly.entity_id
_entity_poly.type
_entity_poly.pdbx_seq_one_letter_code
_entity_poly.pdbx_strand_id
1 'polypeptide(L)'
;VFQEDCMRGGASRPDLVRVLCEESAPAVDWVVDAFGIDLSLVSRLGGHSNPRTHRGKERFPGMTITYGLMEKLEEITEKYPERARIMLKTTVTKLLTDKDGNVCGVEGHTKDGKTFQEHGPVVIGTGGFGADFKA
;
A
#
# COMPACT_ATOMS: atom_id res chain seq x y z
N VAL A 1 -7.32 22.13 -9.57
CA VAL A 1 -6.45 21.50 -10.60
C VAL A 1 -6.16 20.01 -10.37
N PHE A 2 -5.46 19.56 -9.30
CA PHE A 2 -5.13 18.12 -9.18
C PHE A 2 -6.38 17.24 -9.05
N GLN A 3 -7.30 17.59 -8.16
CA GLN A 3 -8.59 16.89 -8.03
C GLN A 3 -9.40 16.88 -9.34
N GLU A 4 -9.46 18.01 -10.06
CA GLU A 4 -10.13 18.11 -11.36
C GLU A 4 -9.52 17.16 -12.40
N ASP A 5 -8.19 17.05 -12.46
CA ASP A 5 -7.52 16.13 -13.37
C ASP A 5 -7.85 14.67 -13.04
N CYS A 6 -7.92 14.31 -11.75
CA CYS A 6 -8.34 12.98 -11.31
C CYS A 6 -9.79 12.69 -11.72
N MET A 7 -10.71 13.64 -11.51
CA MET A 7 -12.11 13.49 -11.91
C MET A 7 -12.26 13.39 -13.43
N ARG A 8 -11.56 14.22 -14.20
CA ARG A 8 -11.54 14.14 -15.67
C ARG A 8 -10.94 12.82 -16.18
N GLY A 9 -10.00 12.25 -15.44
CA GLY A 9 -9.39 10.95 -15.73
C GLY A 9 -10.30 9.74 -15.48
N GLY A 10 -11.52 9.94 -14.95
CA GLY A 10 -12.50 8.88 -14.76
C GLY A 10 -12.72 8.46 -13.30
N ALA A 11 -12.16 9.17 -12.33
CA ALA A 11 -12.49 8.91 -10.92
C ALA A 11 -13.96 9.24 -10.63
N SER A 12 -14.62 8.39 -9.84
CA SER A 12 -16.07 8.47 -9.55
C SER A 12 -16.40 8.75 -8.08
N ARG A 13 -15.38 8.89 -7.22
CA ARG A 13 -15.51 9.12 -5.77
C ARG A 13 -14.82 10.41 -5.34
N PRO A 14 -15.51 11.57 -5.45
CA PRO A 14 -14.92 12.88 -5.14
C PRO A 14 -14.39 12.98 -3.71
N ASP A 15 -15.04 12.33 -2.76
CA ASP A 15 -14.64 12.28 -1.35
C ASP A 15 -13.28 11.61 -1.17
N LEU A 16 -13.03 10.50 -1.88
CA LEU A 16 -11.73 9.80 -1.84
C LEU A 16 -10.66 10.52 -2.68
N VAL A 17 -11.05 11.12 -3.82
CA VAL A 17 -10.14 11.94 -4.63
C VAL A 17 -9.64 13.15 -3.85
N ARG A 18 -10.50 13.77 -3.04
CA ARG A 18 -10.10 14.87 -2.16
C ARG A 18 -8.99 14.43 -1.21
N VAL A 19 -9.20 13.32 -0.48
CA VAL A 19 -8.19 12.76 0.43
C VAL A 19 -6.89 12.47 -0.32
N LEU A 20 -6.96 11.78 -1.46
CA LEU A 20 -5.79 11.46 -2.28
C LEU A 20 -4.99 12.71 -2.66
N CYS A 21 -5.66 13.78 -3.11
CA CYS A 21 -4.98 14.98 -3.55
C CYS A 21 -4.47 15.83 -2.39
N GLU A 22 -5.25 15.99 -1.31
CA GLU A 22 -4.89 16.81 -0.16
C GLU A 22 -3.76 16.17 0.66
N GLU A 23 -3.76 14.84 0.79
CA GLU A 23 -2.73 14.09 1.52
C GLU A 23 -1.51 13.74 0.65
N SER A 24 -1.48 14.14 -0.62
CA SER A 24 -0.39 13.77 -1.54
C SER A 24 0.95 14.40 -1.19
N ALA A 25 0.97 15.68 -0.79
CA ALA A 25 2.21 16.37 -0.42
C ALA A 25 2.78 15.81 0.90
N PRO A 26 1.99 15.70 2.00
CA PRO A 26 2.46 15.04 3.22
C PRO A 26 2.97 13.61 2.98
N ALA A 27 2.36 12.85 2.07
CA ALA A 27 2.83 11.51 1.73
C ALA A 27 4.20 11.51 1.05
N VAL A 28 4.48 12.47 0.14
CA VAL A 28 5.81 12.64 -0.47
C VAL A 28 6.84 13.01 0.60
N ASP A 29 6.52 13.98 1.45
CA ASP A 29 7.41 14.42 2.53
C ASP A 29 7.73 13.28 3.50
N TRP A 30 6.72 12.49 3.89
CA TRP A 30 6.91 11.34 4.76
C TRP A 30 7.86 10.29 4.16
N VAL A 31 7.72 10.00 2.85
CA VAL A 31 8.61 9.06 2.17
C VAL A 31 10.06 9.58 2.12
N VAL A 32 10.24 10.87 1.88
CA VAL A 32 11.56 11.51 1.86
C VAL A 32 12.18 11.52 3.27
N ASP A 33 11.44 12.00 4.27
CA ASP A 33 11.97 12.28 5.61
C ASP A 33 12.15 11.01 6.43
N ALA A 34 11.19 10.07 6.38
CA ALA A 34 11.22 8.88 7.22
C ALA A 34 12.11 7.76 6.65
N PHE A 35 12.33 7.73 5.33
CA PHE A 35 13.07 6.66 4.64
C PHE A 35 14.29 7.16 3.86
N GLY A 36 14.53 8.47 3.80
CA GLY A 36 15.68 9.04 3.08
C GLY A 36 15.60 8.83 1.56
N ILE A 37 14.40 8.71 0.99
CA ILE A 37 14.21 8.38 -0.42
C ILE A 37 14.23 9.65 -1.28
N ASP A 38 15.08 9.67 -2.30
CA ASP A 38 15.10 10.76 -3.29
C ASP A 38 13.86 10.75 -4.19
N LEU A 39 13.06 11.81 -4.10
CA LEU A 39 11.90 12.10 -4.95
C LEU A 39 12.03 13.47 -5.65
N SER A 40 13.25 13.98 -5.83
CA SER A 40 13.53 15.35 -6.26
C SER A 40 13.17 15.69 -7.72
N LEU A 41 13.02 14.70 -8.61
CA LEU A 41 12.71 14.95 -10.01
C LEU A 41 11.20 14.86 -10.25
N VAL A 42 10.64 15.86 -10.94
CA VAL A 42 9.21 15.92 -11.24
C VAL A 42 8.96 15.84 -12.74
N SER A 43 8.05 14.96 -13.15
CA SER A 43 7.63 14.78 -14.54
C SER A 43 6.13 15.02 -14.71
N ARG A 44 5.72 15.41 -15.92
CA ARG A 44 4.32 15.48 -16.33
C ARG A 44 3.97 14.21 -17.09
N LEU A 45 2.92 13.50 -16.64
CA LEU A 45 2.37 12.34 -17.34
C LEU A 45 1.07 12.70 -18.07
N GLY A 46 0.55 11.76 -18.85
CA GLY A 46 -0.72 11.90 -19.57
C GLY A 46 -1.88 12.27 -18.65
N GLY A 47 -2.79 13.13 -19.12
CA GLY A 47 -3.95 13.59 -18.35
C GLY A 47 -3.65 14.65 -17.28
N HIS A 48 -2.38 14.90 -16.96
CA HIS A 48 -1.98 15.91 -15.98
C HIS A 48 -1.95 17.32 -16.59
N SER A 49 -2.52 18.30 -15.90
CA SER A 49 -2.38 19.72 -16.23
C SER A 49 -0.99 20.27 -15.88
N ASN A 50 -0.36 19.78 -14.80
CA ASN A 50 0.97 20.19 -14.32
C ASN A 50 1.89 18.99 -14.04
N PRO A 51 3.23 19.15 -14.10
CA PRO A 51 4.18 18.14 -13.61
C PRO A 51 3.91 17.85 -12.12
N ARG A 52 3.78 16.56 -11.76
CA ARG A 52 3.58 16.13 -10.35
C ARG A 52 3.99 14.70 -10.05
N THR A 53 4.58 14.00 -11.01
CA THR A 53 5.04 12.62 -10.81
C THR A 53 6.48 12.66 -10.34
N HIS A 54 6.69 12.36 -9.06
CA HIS A 54 7.98 12.43 -8.39
C HIS A 54 8.79 11.15 -8.59
N ARG A 55 10.11 11.29 -8.75
CA ARG A 55 11.06 10.16 -8.83
C ARG A 55 12.46 10.59 -8.40
N GLY A 56 13.30 9.61 -8.08
CA GLY A 56 14.72 9.80 -7.85
C GLY A 56 15.56 9.82 -9.12
N LYS A 57 16.86 10.09 -8.95
CA LYS A 57 17.84 10.20 -10.05
C LYS A 57 18.28 8.84 -10.62
N GLU A 58 18.42 7.81 -9.79
CA GLU A 58 19.17 6.60 -10.18
C GLU A 58 18.31 5.35 -10.42
N ARG A 59 17.24 5.15 -9.64
CA ARG A 59 16.44 3.92 -9.64
C ARG A 59 14.97 4.19 -9.90
N PHE A 60 14.25 3.16 -10.35
CA PHE A 60 12.80 3.22 -10.53
C PHE A 60 12.11 3.50 -9.19
N PRO A 61 11.20 4.49 -9.11
CA PRO A 61 10.62 4.94 -7.84
C PRO A 61 9.90 3.80 -7.10
N GLY A 62 9.21 2.91 -7.83
CA GLY A 62 8.52 1.77 -7.23
C GLY A 62 9.46 0.83 -6.48
N MET A 63 10.65 0.56 -7.02
CA MET A 63 11.66 -0.28 -6.37
C MET A 63 12.22 0.41 -5.13
N THR A 64 12.65 1.67 -5.26
CA THR A 64 13.29 2.41 -4.17
C THR A 64 12.35 2.57 -2.97
N ILE A 65 11.09 2.92 -3.22
CA ILE A 65 10.07 3.04 -2.17
C ILE A 65 9.82 1.69 -1.51
N THR A 66 9.58 0.64 -2.31
CA THR A 66 9.29 -0.69 -1.76
C THR A 66 10.41 -1.20 -0.88
N TYR A 67 11.67 -1.10 -1.31
CA TYR A 67 12.81 -1.54 -0.51
C TYR A 67 12.99 -0.71 0.75
N GLY A 68 12.90 0.61 0.69
CA GLY A 68 13.03 1.45 1.89
C GLY A 68 11.98 1.11 2.95
N LEU A 69 10.73 0.87 2.53
CA LEU A 69 9.66 0.46 3.45
C LEU A 69 9.88 -0.96 4.00
N MET A 70 10.32 -1.91 3.17
CA MET A 70 10.58 -3.28 3.59
C MET A 70 11.74 -3.37 4.58
N GLU A 71 12.87 -2.71 4.29
CA GLU A 71 14.04 -2.67 5.19
C GLU A 71 13.67 -2.13 6.57
N LYS A 72 12.87 -1.05 6.63
CA LYS A 72 12.37 -0.53 7.92
C LYS A 72 11.41 -1.46 8.64
N LEU A 73 10.54 -2.17 7.92
CA LEU A 73 9.66 -3.15 8.54
C LEU A 73 10.47 -4.35 9.08
N GLU A 74 11.48 -4.81 8.33
CA GLU A 74 12.38 -5.88 8.74
C GLU A 74 13.15 -5.48 10.02
N GLU A 75 13.74 -4.29 10.08
CA GLU A 75 14.37 -3.73 11.29
C GLU A 75 13.42 -3.75 12.50
N ILE A 76 12.14 -3.38 12.31
CA ILE A 76 11.13 -3.40 13.38
C ILE A 76 10.84 -4.83 13.82
N THR A 77 10.72 -5.77 12.89
CA THR A 77 10.41 -7.18 13.20
C THR A 77 11.57 -7.88 13.92
N GLU A 78 12.81 -7.53 13.60
CA GLU A 78 14.00 -8.05 14.28
C GLU A 78 14.16 -7.46 15.68
N LYS A 79 13.92 -6.15 15.82
CA LYS A 79 14.11 -5.44 17.09
C LYS A 79 12.96 -5.66 18.08
N TYR A 80 11.73 -5.80 17.56
CA TYR A 80 10.50 -5.93 18.35
C TYR A 80 9.61 -7.06 17.81
N PRO A 81 10.06 -8.33 17.90
CA PRO A 81 9.34 -9.48 17.35
C PRO A 81 7.95 -9.69 17.95
N GLU A 82 7.69 -9.17 19.16
CA GLU A 82 6.39 -9.16 19.82
C GLU A 82 5.41 -8.11 19.26
N ARG A 83 5.91 -7.12 18.51
CA ARG A 83 5.09 -6.04 17.94
C ARG A 83 4.75 -6.22 16.47
N ALA A 84 5.65 -6.84 15.70
CA ALA A 84 5.47 -7.01 14.26
C ALA A 84 6.09 -8.32 13.77
N ARG A 85 5.41 -8.98 12.83
CA ARG A 85 5.88 -10.20 12.17
C ARG A 85 5.53 -10.17 10.69
N ILE A 86 6.45 -10.62 9.85
CA ILE A 86 6.20 -10.85 8.42
C ILE A 86 6.01 -12.34 8.19
N MET A 87 4.87 -12.73 7.61
CA MET A 87 4.58 -14.11 7.23
C MET A 87 4.56 -14.26 5.71
N LEU A 88 5.69 -14.65 5.13
CA LEU A 88 5.77 -14.95 3.70
C LEU A 88 5.16 -16.32 3.40
N LYS A 89 4.84 -16.56 2.12
CA LYS A 89 4.32 -17.85 1.64
C LYS A 89 3.09 -18.33 2.43
N THR A 90 2.24 -17.36 2.77
CA THR A 90 1.05 -17.54 3.59
C THR A 90 -0.10 -16.85 2.87
N THR A 91 -1.20 -17.57 2.65
CA THR A 91 -2.35 -17.10 1.89
C THR A 91 -3.55 -17.00 2.82
N VAL A 92 -4.07 -15.79 3.02
CA VAL A 92 -5.35 -15.56 3.71
C VAL A 92 -6.49 -15.93 2.77
N THR A 93 -7.43 -16.74 3.24
CA THR A 93 -8.57 -17.25 2.44
C THR A 93 -9.92 -16.86 3.01
N LYS A 94 -9.99 -16.39 4.26
CA LYS A 94 -11.26 -16.08 4.92
C LYS A 94 -11.13 -14.96 5.95
N LEU A 95 -12.14 -14.10 6.01
CA LEU A 95 -12.34 -13.16 7.13
C LEU A 95 -13.15 -13.86 8.23
N LEU A 96 -12.70 -13.70 9.46
CA LEU A 96 -13.41 -14.15 10.65
C LEU A 96 -14.33 -13.03 11.13
N THR A 97 -15.53 -13.40 11.56
CA THR A 97 -16.52 -12.46 12.09
C THR A 97 -17.02 -12.90 13.46
N ASP A 98 -17.34 -11.92 14.31
CA ASP A 98 -18.01 -12.18 15.58
C ASP A 98 -19.51 -12.48 15.38
N LYS A 99 -20.23 -12.73 16.48
CA LYS A 99 -21.67 -13.02 16.48
C LYS A 99 -22.54 -11.88 15.92
N ASP A 100 -22.02 -10.65 15.92
CA ASP A 100 -22.72 -9.45 15.48
C ASP A 100 -22.34 -9.11 14.01
N GLY A 101 -21.47 -9.93 13.39
CA GLY A 101 -21.04 -9.79 12.00
C GLY A 101 -19.82 -8.89 11.80
N ASN A 102 -19.18 -8.40 12.87
CA ASN A 102 -17.99 -7.54 12.73
C ASN A 102 -16.76 -8.38 12.41
N VAL A 103 -15.89 -7.88 11.52
CA VAL A 103 -14.62 -8.53 11.20
C VAL A 103 -13.71 -8.48 12.44
N CYS A 104 -13.25 -9.66 12.87
CA CYS A 104 -12.44 -9.83 14.08
C CYS A 104 -11.18 -10.68 13.86
N GLY A 105 -10.84 -10.98 12.61
CA GLY A 105 -9.63 -11.71 12.27
C GLY A 105 -9.61 -12.26 10.86
N VAL A 106 -8.61 -13.09 10.60
CA VAL A 106 -8.40 -13.80 9.33
C VAL A 106 -8.07 -15.27 9.58
N GLU A 107 -8.42 -16.09 8.60
CA GLU A 107 -7.97 -17.47 8.47
C GLU A 107 -7.28 -17.66 7.11
N GLY A 108 -6.27 -18.51 7.08
CA GLY A 108 -5.55 -18.84 5.87
C GLY A 108 -4.70 -20.08 6.01
N HIS A 109 -3.82 -20.29 5.04
CA HIS A 109 -2.91 -21.44 5.01
C HIS A 109 -1.47 -21.01 4.71
N THR A 110 -0.51 -21.66 5.36
CA THR A 110 0.91 -21.57 5.02
C THR A 110 1.25 -22.47 3.83
N LYS A 111 2.43 -22.31 3.23
CA LYS A 111 2.89 -23.13 2.10
C LYS A 111 2.90 -24.65 2.37
N ASP A 112 3.11 -25.06 3.62
CA ASP A 112 3.06 -26.47 4.04
C ASP A 112 1.62 -26.97 4.32
N GLY A 113 0.60 -26.16 4.01
CA GLY A 113 -0.81 -26.53 4.11
C GLY A 113 -1.39 -26.42 5.53
N LYS A 114 -0.66 -25.85 6.49
CA LYS A 114 -1.18 -25.64 7.84
C LYS A 114 -2.12 -24.45 7.86
N THR A 115 -3.31 -24.66 8.42
CA THR A 115 -4.25 -23.57 8.69
C THR A 115 -3.74 -22.72 9.86
N PHE A 116 -3.93 -21.41 9.75
CA PHE A 116 -3.68 -20.46 10.84
C PHE A 116 -4.86 -19.51 10.98
N GLN A 117 -4.99 -18.92 12.17
CA GLN A 117 -5.90 -17.82 12.43
C GLN A 117 -5.14 -16.69 13.15
N GLU A 118 -5.45 -15.45 12.79
CA GLU A 118 -4.98 -14.25 13.49
C GLU A 118 -6.20 -13.39 13.82
N HIS A 119 -6.27 -12.89 15.04
CA HIS A 119 -7.42 -12.12 15.53
C HIS A 119 -7.06 -10.65 15.69
N GLY A 120 -8.01 -9.78 15.38
CA GLY A 120 -7.88 -8.33 15.47
C GLY A 120 -8.39 -7.59 14.23
N PRO A 121 -8.14 -6.27 14.15
CA PRO A 121 -8.48 -5.47 12.99
C PRO A 121 -7.75 -5.97 11.74
N VAL A 122 -8.45 -5.93 10.60
CA VAL A 122 -7.92 -6.42 9.31
C VAL A 122 -7.84 -5.28 8.32
N VAL A 123 -6.64 -5.08 7.74
CA VAL A 123 -6.41 -4.15 6.62
C VAL A 123 -6.08 -4.98 5.38
N ILE A 124 -6.87 -4.83 4.31
CA ILE A 124 -6.68 -5.57 3.06
C ILE A 124 -5.82 -4.73 2.09
N GLY A 125 -4.61 -5.21 1.82
CA GLY A 125 -3.64 -4.61 0.91
C GLY A 125 -3.18 -5.55 -0.21
N THR A 126 -4.08 -6.36 -0.77
CA THR A 126 -3.75 -7.49 -1.68
C THR A 126 -3.62 -7.14 -3.16
N GLY A 127 -3.76 -5.87 -3.54
CA GLY A 127 -3.67 -5.42 -4.93
C GLY A 127 -4.93 -5.72 -5.77
N GLY A 128 -4.79 -5.67 -7.09
CA GLY A 128 -5.88 -5.91 -8.06
C GLY A 128 -5.79 -7.25 -8.79
N PHE A 129 -6.70 -7.50 -9.73
CA PHE A 129 -6.88 -8.78 -10.43
C PHE A 129 -6.51 -8.74 -11.94
N GLY A 130 -5.78 -7.73 -12.40
CA GLY A 130 -5.48 -7.54 -13.83
C GLY A 130 -4.62 -8.63 -14.49
N ALA A 131 -4.05 -9.55 -13.71
CA ALA A 131 -3.28 -10.71 -14.17
C ALA A 131 -4.05 -12.04 -14.04
N ASP A 132 -5.33 -12.00 -13.68
CA ASP A 132 -6.19 -13.18 -13.68
C ASP A 132 -6.77 -13.39 -15.09
N PHE A 133 -6.15 -14.30 -15.84
CA PHE A 133 -6.57 -14.65 -17.21
C PHE A 133 -7.61 -15.78 -17.25
N LYS A 134 -8.11 -16.24 -16.10
CA LYS A 134 -9.00 -17.40 -15.99
C LYS A 134 -10.40 -17.06 -15.46
N ALA A 135 -10.65 -15.78 -15.20
CA ALA A 135 -11.97 -15.27 -14.78
C ALA A 135 -13.00 -15.35 -15.91
#